data_AF-A0A6J0D7U8-F1
#
_entry.id   AF-A0A6J0D7U8-F1
#
_cell.length_a   1.000
_cell.length_b   1.000
_cell.length_c   1.000
_cell.angle_alpha   90.00
_cell.angle_beta   90.00
_cell.angle_gamma   90.00
#
_symmetry.space_group_name_H-M   'P 1'
#
loop_
_entity.id
_entity.type
_entity.pdbx_description
1 polymer ?
#
loop_
_entity_poly.entity_id
_entity_poly.type
_entity_poly.pdbx_seq_one_letter_code
_entity_poly.pdbx_strand_id
1 'polypeptide(L)'
;MFFQDQGNLLLIIFMSYFGTKRHRPLMIGVGCVVMGLGCFLMSLPHFLMGRYEYEKTIKPASNLSSNSFLCSGNRTQTLMPTHDPKECIKEIKSSMWVYVMVGNVIRGTGETPIMPLGISYIEDFAKSENSPLYIGILKIGVVIGPLIGLMLATFCANIYVDSWSVNTDDLTITPTDTRWVGAWWVGFLICAGVNVLTSIPFFFFPKTLPKEGQEDNVDVTKSDKEVKHRGKAKEEKHGITKDFLPFMKSLFCNSIYMLFILLSVLHLNAIVIIVTFMPKYLEQQYGKSTAEIVFLIGLYTLPPIFVGYVIGGLIMKKFKTSMKKAAYIAFCLSLTEFLLSFFYFLMTCDNFPVAGLTTSYDGIQQPLYVENIVLDDCNTRCNCLTKTWDPVCGDNGLAYMSACLAGCEKSVGTGINMVFQNCSCIGSSGNSSAVLGLCKKGPDCTIKLQYFFILVLITSLIYSLAVIPGYMVLLRCVKSEEKSLGIGLHAFCTRVFAAIPAPIYFGALIDRTCLHWGTLKCGEPGACRMYDTNNFRNIYIGVPAALRGLSYLPAFFILKLMRKRQLPGETDSSETELAETKLTEKKTECVDVHRSPEVENDRELKTKL
;
A
#
# COMPACT_ATOMS: atom_id res chain seq x y z
N MET A 1 -6.20 6.08 -8.44
CA MET A 1 -6.02 6.05 -6.97
C MET A 1 -6.58 7.31 -6.30
N PHE A 2 -6.02 8.51 -6.51
CA PHE A 2 -6.51 9.74 -5.85
C PHE A 2 -8.04 9.95 -5.95
N PHE A 3 -8.63 9.91 -7.14
CA PHE A 3 -10.08 10.08 -7.33
C PHE A 3 -10.93 8.97 -6.69
N GLN A 4 -10.39 7.75 -6.60
CA GLN A 4 -11.04 6.65 -5.91
C GLN A 4 -11.06 6.87 -4.41
N ASP A 5 -9.95 7.35 -3.83
CA ASP A 5 -9.89 7.69 -2.41
C ASP A 5 -10.90 8.80 -2.06
N GLN A 6 -11.06 9.80 -2.95
CA GLN A 6 -12.08 10.84 -2.79
C GLN A 6 -13.51 10.25 -2.78
N GLY A 7 -13.84 9.38 -3.74
CA GLY A 7 -15.15 8.73 -3.80
C GLY A 7 -15.46 7.86 -2.58
N ASN A 8 -14.42 7.29 -1.95
CA ASN A 8 -14.57 6.51 -0.74
C ASN A 8 -14.72 7.40 0.51
N LEU A 9 -13.91 8.45 0.63
CA LEU A 9 -13.95 9.40 1.75
C LEU A 9 -15.31 10.07 1.94
N LEU A 10 -16.01 10.39 0.84
CA LEU A 10 -17.31 11.05 0.88
C LEU A 10 -18.38 10.22 1.59
N LEU A 11 -18.30 8.89 1.49
CA LEU A 11 -19.39 8.01 1.91
C LEU A 11 -19.02 7.06 3.05
N ILE A 12 -17.74 6.96 3.44
CA ILE A 12 -17.31 5.97 4.44
C ILE A 12 -17.95 6.14 5.81
N ILE A 13 -18.05 7.37 6.32
CA ILE A 13 -18.70 7.64 7.61
C ILE A 13 -20.20 7.33 7.52
N PHE A 14 -20.83 7.78 6.43
CA PHE A 14 -22.26 7.57 6.19
C PHE A 14 -22.60 6.08 6.07
N MET A 15 -21.91 5.35 5.20
CA MET A 15 -22.15 3.92 4.96
C MET A 15 -21.81 3.07 6.19
N SER A 16 -20.82 3.47 7.00
CA SER A 16 -20.49 2.76 8.24
C SER A 16 -21.56 2.96 9.34
N TYR A 17 -22.24 4.10 9.37
CA TYR A 17 -23.34 4.34 10.32
C TYR A 17 -24.68 3.76 9.85
N PHE A 18 -25.08 4.04 8.61
CA PHE A 18 -26.38 3.62 8.09
C PHE A 18 -26.38 2.14 7.65
N GLY A 19 -25.22 1.62 7.25
CA GLY A 19 -25.07 0.23 6.82
C GLY A 19 -25.33 -0.78 7.94
N THR A 20 -25.04 -0.44 9.20
CA THR A 20 -25.33 -1.33 10.35
C THR A 20 -26.81 -1.41 10.68
N LYS A 21 -27.58 -0.34 10.43
CA LYS A 21 -29.03 -0.28 10.64
C LYS A 21 -29.81 -0.95 9.49
N ARG A 22 -29.14 -1.27 8.39
CA ARG A 22 -29.70 -1.96 7.21
C ARG A 22 -29.14 -3.39 7.10
N HIS A 23 -29.55 -4.10 6.06
CA HIS A 23 -29.09 -5.45 5.76
C HIS A 23 -27.63 -5.41 5.29
N ARG A 24 -26.66 -5.65 6.20
CA ARG A 24 -25.22 -5.46 5.91
C ARG A 24 -24.73 -6.21 4.65
N PRO A 25 -25.03 -7.51 4.45
CA PRO A 25 -24.61 -8.21 3.23
C PRO A 25 -25.18 -7.58 1.94
N LEU A 26 -26.40 -7.05 2.00
CA LEU A 26 -27.04 -6.40 0.85
C LEU A 26 -26.32 -5.09 0.50
N MET A 27 -25.92 -4.31 1.49
CA MET A 27 -25.14 -3.09 1.27
C MET A 27 -23.77 -3.38 0.66
N ILE A 28 -23.13 -4.49 1.05
CA ILE A 28 -21.89 -4.98 0.43
C ILE A 28 -22.15 -5.37 -1.03
N GLY A 29 -23.21 -6.14 -1.31
CA GLY A 29 -23.59 -6.52 -2.68
C GLY A 29 -23.87 -5.33 -3.58
N VAL A 30 -24.64 -4.34 -3.10
CA VAL A 30 -24.88 -3.07 -3.82
C VAL A 30 -23.55 -2.35 -4.08
N GLY A 31 -22.66 -2.32 -3.10
CA GLY A 31 -21.30 -1.78 -3.26
C GLY A 31 -20.53 -2.45 -4.40
N CYS A 32 -20.56 -3.78 -4.49
CA CYS A 32 -19.93 -4.53 -5.57
C CYS A 32 -20.52 -4.20 -6.96
N VAL A 33 -21.84 -4.04 -7.08
CA VAL A 33 -22.49 -3.61 -8.34
C VAL A 33 -22.03 -2.21 -8.74
N VAL A 34 -22.02 -1.26 -7.80
CA VAL A 34 -21.56 0.12 -8.03
C VAL A 34 -20.07 0.12 -8.43
N MET A 35 -19.26 -0.72 -7.81
CA MET A 35 -17.85 -0.89 -8.17
C MET A 35 -17.70 -1.42 -9.60
N GLY A 36 -18.53 -2.39 -10.01
CA GLY A 36 -18.59 -2.89 -11.37
C GLY A 36 -18.97 -1.82 -12.39
N LEU A 37 -19.97 -0.98 -12.08
CA LEU A 37 -20.35 0.16 -12.91
C LEU A 37 -19.20 1.17 -13.07
N GLY A 38 -18.47 1.45 -11.99
CA GLY A 38 -17.27 2.29 -12.03
C GLY A 38 -16.20 1.75 -12.98
N CYS A 39 -15.90 0.45 -12.90
CA CYS A 39 -14.97 -0.22 -13.81
C CYS A 39 -15.44 -0.17 -15.27
N PHE A 40 -16.73 -0.39 -15.52
CA PHE A 40 -17.30 -0.28 -16.87
C PHE A 40 -17.12 1.12 -17.46
N LEU A 41 -17.42 2.18 -16.70
CA LEU A 41 -17.23 3.56 -17.13
C LEU A 41 -15.77 3.89 -17.44
N MET A 42 -14.81 3.29 -16.73
CA MET A 42 -13.38 3.45 -17.03
C MET A 42 -12.99 2.84 -18.38
N SER A 43 -13.68 1.80 -18.86
CA SER A 43 -13.43 1.20 -20.19
C SER A 43 -14.05 1.97 -21.35
N LEU A 44 -15.06 2.82 -21.06
CA LEU A 44 -15.86 3.52 -22.06
C LEU A 44 -15.07 4.42 -23.04
N PRO A 45 -13.98 5.13 -22.63
CA PRO A 45 -13.20 5.95 -23.55
C PRO A 45 -12.71 5.21 -24.79
N HIS A 46 -12.35 3.93 -24.66
CA HIS A 46 -11.88 3.16 -25.81
C HIS A 46 -12.97 3.01 -26.88
N PHE A 47 -14.21 2.73 -26.48
CA PHE A 47 -15.33 2.56 -27.41
C PHE A 47 -15.84 3.88 -28.01
N LEU A 48 -15.54 5.01 -27.35
CA LEU A 48 -15.92 6.34 -27.82
C LEU A 48 -14.81 7.02 -28.64
N MET A 49 -13.57 6.59 -28.48
CA MET A 49 -12.42 7.12 -29.20
C MET A 49 -12.29 6.46 -30.57
N GLY A 50 -11.84 7.23 -31.56
CA GLY A 50 -11.42 6.69 -32.85
C GLY A 50 -10.20 5.77 -32.71
N ARG A 51 -9.84 5.10 -33.81
CA ARG A 51 -8.73 4.15 -33.86
C ARG A 51 -7.42 4.77 -33.34
N TYR A 52 -6.62 3.97 -32.67
CA TYR A 52 -5.29 4.38 -32.24
C TYR A 52 -4.36 4.50 -33.44
N GLU A 53 -4.05 5.73 -33.83
CA GLU A 53 -3.06 6.02 -34.86
C GLU A 53 -1.68 6.21 -34.22
N TYR A 54 -0.72 5.37 -34.60
CA TYR A 54 0.68 5.48 -34.19
C TYR A 54 1.53 6.06 -35.33
N GLU A 55 2.51 6.88 -34.97
CA GLU A 55 3.43 7.50 -35.92
C GLU A 55 4.34 6.41 -36.52
N LYS A 56 4.10 6.09 -37.81
CA LYS A 56 4.93 5.16 -38.57
C LYS A 56 6.24 5.85 -38.91
N THR A 57 7.32 5.48 -38.22
CA THR A 57 8.68 6.03 -38.43
C THR A 57 9.23 5.77 -39.85
N ILE A 58 8.56 4.94 -40.64
CA ILE A 58 8.98 4.60 -42.00
C ILE A 58 7.80 4.87 -42.94
N LYS A 59 7.74 6.11 -43.46
CA LYS A 59 7.27 6.29 -44.83
C LYS A 59 8.44 5.88 -45.73
N PRO A 60 8.30 4.89 -46.63
CA PRO A 60 9.33 4.61 -47.62
C PRO A 60 9.33 5.76 -48.63
N ALA A 61 10.05 6.84 -48.31
CA ALA A 61 10.28 7.95 -49.21
C ALA A 61 11.72 8.45 -49.03
N SER A 62 12.57 7.97 -49.94
CA SER A 62 13.77 8.64 -50.49
C SER A 62 14.77 9.29 -49.52
N ASN A 63 15.92 8.64 -49.38
CA ASN A 63 17.26 9.26 -49.35
C ASN A 63 17.43 10.57 -48.55
N LEU A 64 17.02 10.61 -47.29
CA LEU A 64 17.50 11.63 -46.36
C LEU A 64 17.83 11.03 -44.98
N SER A 65 19.14 10.93 -44.73
CA SER A 65 19.80 10.64 -43.45
C SER A 65 19.06 11.27 -42.26
N SER A 66 18.52 10.43 -41.37
CA SER A 66 17.90 10.88 -40.12
C SER A 66 18.40 10.06 -38.92
N ASN A 67 19.71 9.86 -38.80
CA ASN A 67 20.32 9.33 -37.57
C ASN A 67 20.48 10.47 -36.55
N SER A 68 19.36 10.93 -35.96
CA SER A 68 19.35 12.13 -35.12
C SER A 68 20.02 11.97 -33.74
N PHE A 69 20.49 10.77 -33.42
CA PHE A 69 20.98 10.34 -32.11
C PHE A 69 22.50 10.09 -32.05
N LEU A 70 23.22 10.20 -33.18
CA LEU A 70 24.67 9.99 -33.29
C LEU A 70 25.43 11.33 -33.37
N CYS A 71 26.71 11.32 -33.01
CA CYS A 71 27.59 12.48 -33.21
C CYS A 71 27.84 12.70 -34.70
N SER A 72 27.49 13.89 -35.20
CA SER A 72 27.80 14.33 -36.56
C SER A 72 28.15 15.81 -36.58
N GLY A 73 29.32 16.15 -37.09
CA GLY A 73 29.87 17.52 -37.08
C GLY A 73 29.21 18.51 -38.04
N ASN A 74 28.35 18.06 -38.96
CA ASN A 74 27.82 18.89 -40.07
C ASN A 74 26.33 19.25 -39.96
N ARG A 75 25.75 19.28 -38.76
CA ARG A 75 24.31 19.48 -38.60
C ARG A 75 23.95 20.92 -38.24
N THR A 76 23.37 21.65 -39.21
CA THR A 76 22.49 22.78 -38.93
C THR A 76 21.19 22.23 -38.35
N GLN A 77 20.83 22.61 -37.12
CA GLN A 77 19.54 22.25 -36.55
C GLN A 77 18.42 22.87 -37.39
N THR A 78 17.74 22.07 -38.21
CA THR A 78 16.38 22.39 -38.61
C THR A 78 15.52 22.14 -37.37
N LEU A 79 15.35 23.17 -36.54
CA LEU A 79 14.27 23.23 -35.58
C LEU A 79 12.99 22.93 -36.37
N MET A 80 12.39 21.76 -36.15
CA MET A 80 10.99 21.57 -36.52
C MET A 80 10.22 22.76 -35.93
N PRO A 81 9.30 23.38 -36.70
CA PRO A 81 8.67 24.61 -36.28
C PRO A 81 8.05 24.37 -34.91
N THR A 82 8.47 25.21 -33.96
CA THR A 82 7.84 25.35 -32.66
C THR A 82 6.34 25.43 -32.88
N HIS A 83 5.63 24.34 -32.61
CA HIS A 83 4.20 24.42 -32.38
C HIS A 83 4.01 25.50 -31.31
N ASP A 84 3.10 26.43 -31.60
CA ASP A 84 2.71 27.47 -30.66
C ASP A 84 2.45 26.79 -29.29
N PRO A 85 3.04 27.22 -28.16
CA PRO A 85 2.89 26.52 -26.88
C PRO A 85 1.43 26.30 -26.48
N LYS A 86 0.51 27.14 -26.98
CA LYS A 86 -0.94 27.00 -26.82
C LYS A 86 -1.54 25.83 -27.60
N GLU A 87 -1.01 25.49 -28.78
CA GLU A 87 -1.37 24.29 -29.54
C GLU A 87 -0.78 23.02 -28.91
N CYS A 88 0.49 23.05 -28.46
CA CYS A 88 1.14 21.95 -27.71
C CYS A 88 0.29 21.51 -26.51
N ILE A 89 -0.28 22.46 -25.77
CA ILE A 89 -1.14 22.21 -24.60
C ILE A 89 -2.55 21.73 -25.00
N LYS A 90 -3.06 22.15 -26.16
CA LYS A 90 -4.42 21.82 -26.62
C LYS A 90 -4.51 20.39 -27.16
N GLU A 91 -3.45 19.90 -27.79
CA GLU A 91 -3.31 18.51 -28.23
C GLU A 91 -3.34 17.52 -27.05
N ILE A 92 -2.89 17.95 -25.87
CA ILE A 92 -2.81 17.12 -24.65
C ILE A 92 -4.17 17.03 -23.92
N LYS A 93 -5.09 17.99 -24.11
CA LYS A 93 -6.39 18.04 -23.40
C LYS A 93 -7.48 17.26 -24.13
N SER A 94 -7.37 15.93 -24.15
CA SER A 94 -8.52 15.08 -24.47
C SER A 94 -9.56 15.13 -23.33
N SER A 95 -10.80 15.53 -23.65
CA SER A 95 -11.93 15.57 -22.72
C SER A 95 -12.35 14.18 -22.19
N MET A 96 -11.81 13.09 -22.76
CA MET A 96 -12.17 11.72 -22.41
C MET A 96 -11.62 11.25 -21.06
N TRP A 97 -10.60 11.92 -20.50
CA TRP A 97 -10.10 11.64 -19.15
C TRP A 97 -11.18 11.78 -18.06
N VAL A 98 -12.23 12.57 -18.33
CA VAL A 98 -13.37 12.74 -17.41
C VAL A 98 -14.07 11.41 -17.10
N TYR A 99 -14.26 10.52 -18.09
CA TYR A 99 -14.89 9.21 -17.86
C TYR A 99 -14.06 8.33 -16.92
N VAL A 100 -12.73 8.35 -17.09
CA VAL A 100 -11.81 7.63 -16.20
C VAL A 100 -11.86 8.21 -14.78
N MET A 101 -11.92 9.54 -14.65
CA MET A 101 -12.05 10.20 -13.34
C MET A 101 -13.36 9.83 -12.64
N VAL A 102 -14.50 10.00 -13.32
CA VAL A 102 -15.84 9.67 -12.79
C VAL A 102 -15.93 8.18 -12.44
N GLY A 103 -15.42 7.31 -13.31
CA GLY A 103 -15.37 5.86 -13.05
C GLY A 103 -14.58 5.50 -11.79
N ASN A 104 -13.43 6.16 -11.56
CA ASN A 104 -12.66 5.97 -10.32
C ASN A 104 -13.42 6.42 -9.07
N VAL A 105 -14.13 7.56 -9.12
CA VAL A 105 -14.96 8.05 -8.00
C VAL A 105 -16.05 7.03 -7.65
N ILE A 106 -16.80 6.57 -8.66
CA ILE A 106 -17.88 5.59 -8.50
C ILE A 106 -17.33 4.26 -7.96
N ARG A 107 -16.19 3.81 -8.47
CA ARG A 107 -15.47 2.62 -7.98
C ARG A 107 -15.15 2.75 -6.49
N GLY A 108 -14.62 3.91 -6.07
CA GLY A 108 -14.31 4.20 -4.66
C GLY A 108 -15.54 4.20 -3.76
N THR A 109 -16.66 4.73 -4.25
CA THR A 109 -17.96 4.67 -3.57
C THR A 109 -18.41 3.22 -3.36
N GLY A 110 -18.30 2.36 -4.37
CA GLY A 110 -18.67 0.94 -4.27
C GLY A 110 -17.80 0.12 -3.30
N GLU A 111 -16.52 0.46 -3.18
CA GLU A 111 -15.57 -0.19 -2.26
C GLU A 111 -15.86 0.12 -0.77
N THR A 112 -16.42 1.30 -0.53
CA THR A 112 -16.65 1.88 0.81
C THR A 112 -17.26 0.93 1.86
N PRO A 113 -18.39 0.22 1.60
CA PRO A 113 -19.03 -0.63 2.59
C PRO A 113 -18.26 -1.93 2.93
N ILE A 114 -17.35 -2.39 2.06
CA ILE A 114 -16.78 -3.76 2.13
C ILE A 114 -16.02 -3.98 3.43
N MET A 115 -15.08 -3.10 3.75
CA MET A 115 -14.21 -3.26 4.94
C MET A 115 -14.97 -3.02 6.26
N PRO A 116 -15.68 -1.89 6.47
CA PRO A 116 -16.34 -1.60 7.75
C PRO A 116 -17.51 -2.53 8.05
N LEU A 117 -18.33 -2.88 7.04
CA LEU A 117 -19.47 -3.76 7.23
C LEU A 117 -19.06 -5.24 7.24
N GLY A 118 -18.09 -5.64 6.40
CA GLY A 118 -17.60 -7.02 6.35
C GLY A 118 -16.92 -7.45 7.66
N ILE A 119 -16.01 -6.63 8.17
CA ILE A 119 -15.29 -6.95 9.43
C ILE A 119 -16.25 -6.94 10.62
N SER A 120 -17.16 -5.95 10.70
CA SER A 120 -18.14 -5.91 11.79
C SER A 120 -19.15 -7.06 11.71
N TYR A 121 -19.52 -7.54 10.52
CA TYR A 121 -20.37 -8.72 10.35
C TYR A 121 -19.69 -9.99 10.86
N ILE A 122 -18.41 -10.22 10.50
CA ILE A 122 -17.64 -11.37 10.99
C ILE A 122 -17.52 -11.36 12.52
N GLU A 123 -17.20 -10.20 13.12
CA GLU A 123 -17.02 -10.07 14.57
C GLU A 123 -18.32 -10.29 15.36
N ASP A 124 -19.47 -9.93 14.80
CA ASP A 124 -20.77 -10.08 15.48
C ASP A 124 -21.25 -11.54 15.51
N PHE A 125 -20.96 -12.33 14.47
CA PHE A 125 -21.45 -13.70 14.31
C PHE A 125 -20.43 -14.80 14.64
N ALA A 126 -19.12 -14.52 14.54
CA ALA A 126 -18.09 -15.48 14.89
C ALA A 126 -17.90 -15.60 16.41
N LYS A 127 -17.36 -16.74 16.87
CA LYS A 127 -16.83 -16.83 18.24
C LYS A 127 -15.66 -15.85 18.41
N SER A 128 -15.54 -15.25 19.60
CA SER A 128 -14.45 -14.31 19.92
C SER A 128 -13.04 -14.91 19.76
N GLU A 129 -12.95 -16.24 19.83
CA GLU A 129 -11.74 -17.04 19.61
C GLU A 129 -11.43 -17.24 18.11
N ASN A 130 -12.46 -17.36 17.26
CA ASN A 130 -12.32 -17.61 15.82
C ASN A 130 -12.21 -16.34 14.99
N SER A 131 -12.76 -15.22 15.47
CA SER A 131 -12.77 -13.95 14.73
C SER A 131 -11.38 -13.48 14.24
N PRO A 132 -10.30 -13.52 15.06
CA PRO A 132 -8.97 -13.10 14.60
C PRO A 132 -8.46 -13.90 13.40
N LEU A 133 -8.79 -15.19 13.32
CA LEU A 133 -8.41 -16.06 12.20
C LEU A 133 -9.18 -15.69 10.93
N TYR A 134 -10.50 -15.50 11.03
CA TYR A 134 -11.32 -15.09 9.88
C TYR A 134 -10.93 -13.72 9.35
N ILE A 135 -10.62 -12.76 10.24
CA ILE A 135 -10.09 -11.45 9.83
C ILE A 135 -8.72 -11.60 9.15
N GLY A 136 -7.85 -12.47 9.65
CA GLY A 136 -6.58 -12.80 9.00
C GLY A 136 -6.77 -13.32 7.57
N ILE A 137 -7.70 -14.25 7.37
CA ILE A 137 -8.05 -14.77 6.03
C ILE A 137 -8.61 -13.67 5.12
N LEU A 138 -9.46 -12.79 5.64
CA LEU A 138 -9.96 -11.65 4.87
C LEU A 138 -8.82 -10.72 4.43
N LYS A 139 -7.83 -10.46 5.30
CA LYS A 139 -6.66 -9.63 4.99
C LYS A 139 -5.73 -10.26 3.95
N ILE A 140 -5.65 -11.59 3.90
CA ILE A 140 -4.93 -12.31 2.84
C ILE A 140 -5.51 -11.97 1.46
N GLY A 141 -6.84 -11.89 1.34
CA GLY A 141 -7.50 -11.52 0.07
C GLY A 141 -7.07 -10.14 -0.45
N VAL A 142 -6.81 -9.19 0.44
CA VAL A 142 -6.29 -7.85 0.08
C VAL A 142 -4.89 -7.91 -0.50
N VAL A 143 -4.05 -8.83 -0.01
CA VAL A 143 -2.65 -9.01 -0.44
C VAL A 143 -2.55 -9.77 -1.77
N ILE A 144 -3.45 -10.73 -1.99
CA ILE A 144 -3.51 -11.51 -3.24
C ILE A 144 -4.08 -10.66 -4.40
N GLY A 145 -4.97 -9.72 -4.11
CA GLY A 145 -5.59 -8.86 -5.12
C GLY A 145 -4.60 -8.20 -6.10
N PRO A 146 -3.55 -7.50 -5.61
CA PRO A 146 -2.51 -6.92 -6.47
C PRO A 146 -1.77 -7.93 -7.36
N LEU A 147 -1.49 -9.16 -6.90
CA LEU A 147 -0.88 -10.20 -7.76
C LEU A 147 -1.79 -10.53 -8.94
N ILE A 148 -3.06 -10.85 -8.65
CA ILE A 148 -4.03 -11.22 -9.69
C ILE A 148 -4.23 -10.04 -10.66
N GLY A 149 -4.29 -8.81 -10.12
CA GLY A 149 -4.39 -7.59 -10.92
C GLY A 149 -3.19 -7.36 -11.83
N LEU A 150 -1.97 -7.58 -11.35
CA LEU A 150 -0.75 -7.48 -12.17
C LEU A 150 -0.71 -8.56 -13.25
N MET A 151 -1.08 -9.81 -12.93
CA MET A 151 -1.15 -10.88 -13.93
C MET A 151 -2.17 -10.55 -15.03
N LEU A 152 -3.35 -10.05 -14.65
CA LEU A 152 -4.36 -9.61 -15.60
C LEU A 152 -3.90 -8.41 -16.43
N ALA A 153 -3.21 -7.45 -15.82
CA ALA A 153 -2.66 -6.28 -16.51
C ALA A 153 -1.60 -6.68 -17.54
N THR A 154 -0.67 -7.58 -17.19
CA THR A 154 0.33 -8.13 -18.11
C THR A 154 -0.31 -8.87 -19.28
N PHE A 155 -1.34 -9.68 -19.01
CA PHE A 155 -2.11 -10.35 -20.05
C PHE A 155 -2.76 -9.35 -21.02
N CYS A 156 -3.43 -8.32 -20.50
CA CYS A 156 -4.05 -7.28 -21.33
C CYS A 156 -3.02 -6.44 -22.10
N ALA A 157 -1.83 -6.23 -21.53
CA ALA A 157 -0.75 -5.47 -22.17
C ALA A 157 -0.20 -6.16 -23.43
N ASN A 158 -0.21 -7.50 -23.46
CA ASN A 158 0.27 -8.28 -24.61
C ASN A 158 -0.72 -8.32 -25.80
N ILE A 159 -1.96 -7.85 -25.61
CA ILE A 159 -2.99 -7.82 -26.65
C ILE A 159 -3.03 -6.40 -27.24
N TYR A 160 -3.04 -6.26 -28.56
CA TYR A 160 -3.08 -4.93 -29.19
C TYR A 160 -4.41 -4.21 -28.88
N VAL A 161 -4.33 -2.90 -28.61
CA VAL A 161 -5.48 -2.06 -28.21
C VAL A 161 -6.69 -2.19 -29.13
N ASP A 162 -6.47 -2.27 -30.45
CA ASP A 162 -7.51 -2.34 -31.50
C ASP A 162 -7.56 -3.73 -32.17
N SER A 163 -7.16 -4.78 -31.46
CA SER A 163 -7.10 -6.17 -31.97
C SER A 163 -8.40 -6.70 -32.58
N TRP A 164 -9.56 -6.16 -32.18
CA TRP A 164 -10.86 -6.55 -32.74
C TRP A 164 -11.23 -5.85 -34.06
N SER A 165 -10.51 -4.77 -34.42
CA SER A 165 -10.82 -3.96 -35.60
C SER A 165 -9.73 -3.99 -36.68
N VAL A 166 -8.55 -4.51 -36.37
CA VAL A 166 -7.38 -4.61 -37.26
C VAL A 166 -6.85 -6.04 -37.24
N ASN A 167 -6.54 -6.60 -38.43
CA ASN A 167 -5.86 -7.88 -38.52
C ASN A 167 -4.45 -7.75 -37.94
N THR A 168 -4.11 -8.61 -36.97
CA THR A 168 -2.81 -8.60 -36.30
C THR A 168 -1.64 -8.85 -37.25
N ASP A 169 -1.90 -9.47 -38.40
CA ASP A 169 -0.90 -9.79 -39.42
C ASP A 169 -0.48 -8.57 -40.26
N ASP A 170 -1.28 -7.50 -40.27
CA ASP A 170 -0.96 -6.23 -40.94
C ASP A 170 -0.17 -5.25 -40.04
N LEU A 171 0.09 -5.64 -38.77
CA LEU A 171 0.82 -4.81 -37.81
C LEU A 171 2.34 -4.98 -37.99
N THR A 172 3.04 -3.89 -38.29
CA THR A 172 4.51 -3.84 -38.31
C THR A 172 5.13 -3.64 -36.93
N ILE A 173 4.33 -3.75 -35.85
CA ILE A 173 4.74 -3.42 -34.48
C ILE A 173 4.55 -4.63 -33.56
N THR A 174 5.55 -4.90 -32.72
CA THR A 174 5.54 -5.97 -31.72
C THR A 174 5.23 -5.41 -30.33
N PRO A 175 4.81 -6.25 -29.35
CA PRO A 175 4.61 -5.83 -27.95
C PRO A 175 5.85 -5.24 -27.26
N THR A 176 7.03 -5.42 -27.87
CA THR A 176 8.31 -4.86 -27.44
C THR A 176 8.60 -3.47 -28.00
N ASP A 177 7.82 -2.98 -28.96
CA ASP A 177 7.95 -1.63 -29.50
C ASP A 177 7.31 -0.61 -28.55
N THR A 178 8.01 0.49 -28.28
CA THR A 178 7.54 1.61 -27.43
C THR A 178 6.22 2.24 -27.88
N ARG A 179 5.80 2.02 -29.13
CA ARG A 179 4.53 2.49 -29.69
C ARG A 179 3.37 1.52 -29.47
N TRP A 180 3.63 0.35 -28.89
CA TRP A 180 2.60 -0.63 -28.58
C TRP A 180 1.75 -0.15 -27.40
N VAL A 181 0.45 -0.04 -27.63
CA VAL A 181 -0.53 0.16 -26.56
C VAL A 181 -1.33 -1.13 -26.41
N GLY A 182 -1.28 -1.71 -25.21
CA GLY A 182 -2.04 -2.89 -24.88
C GLY A 182 -3.54 -2.62 -24.70
N ALA A 183 -4.36 -3.67 -24.76
CA ALA A 183 -5.81 -3.62 -24.60
C ALA A 183 -6.25 -3.38 -23.14
N TRP A 184 -5.86 -2.23 -22.60
CA TRP A 184 -6.07 -1.81 -21.21
C TRP A 184 -7.56 -1.84 -20.78
N TRP A 185 -8.49 -1.61 -21.71
CA TRP A 185 -9.93 -1.58 -21.47
C TRP A 185 -10.51 -2.97 -21.14
N VAL A 186 -9.91 -4.05 -21.66
CA VAL A 186 -10.35 -5.43 -21.43
C VAL A 186 -10.27 -5.79 -19.94
N GLY A 187 -9.17 -5.40 -19.29
CA GLY A 187 -8.97 -5.64 -17.86
C GLY A 187 -10.05 -4.99 -17.00
N PHE A 188 -10.52 -3.80 -17.38
CA PHE A 188 -11.61 -3.12 -16.67
C PHE A 188 -12.97 -3.81 -16.87
N LEU A 189 -13.25 -4.33 -18.06
CA LEU A 189 -14.47 -5.10 -18.32
C LEU A 189 -14.50 -6.43 -17.56
N ILE A 190 -13.37 -7.14 -17.51
CA ILE A 190 -13.24 -8.37 -16.70
C ILE A 190 -13.49 -8.04 -15.23
N CYS A 191 -12.84 -6.98 -14.71
CA CYS A 191 -13.09 -6.51 -13.34
C CYS A 191 -14.57 -6.13 -13.10
N ALA A 192 -15.23 -5.49 -14.07
CA ALA A 192 -16.64 -5.13 -13.96
C ALA A 192 -17.52 -6.38 -13.86
N GLY A 193 -17.32 -7.37 -14.73
CA GLY A 193 -18.06 -8.63 -14.72
C GLY A 193 -17.86 -9.41 -13.42
N VAL A 194 -16.62 -9.55 -12.95
CA VAL A 194 -16.31 -10.24 -11.69
C VAL A 194 -16.97 -9.55 -10.48
N ASN A 195 -16.97 -8.22 -10.42
CA ASN A 195 -17.62 -7.47 -9.34
C ASN A 195 -19.15 -7.66 -9.33
N VAL A 196 -19.79 -7.70 -10.49
CA VAL A 196 -21.23 -7.98 -10.58
C VAL A 196 -21.51 -9.44 -10.20
N LEU A 197 -20.71 -10.39 -10.69
CA LEU A 197 -20.89 -11.81 -10.37
C LEU A 197 -20.73 -12.08 -8.86
N THR A 198 -19.72 -11.48 -8.23
CA THR A 198 -19.48 -11.60 -6.78
C THR A 198 -20.56 -10.91 -5.94
N SER A 199 -21.34 -9.98 -6.48
CA SER A 199 -22.48 -9.36 -5.77
C SER A 199 -23.66 -10.33 -5.59
N ILE A 200 -23.83 -11.29 -6.49
CA ILE A 200 -25.00 -12.19 -6.52
C ILE A 200 -25.12 -12.99 -5.20
N PRO A 201 -24.08 -13.70 -4.72
CA PRO A 201 -24.18 -14.41 -3.43
C PRO A 201 -24.57 -13.50 -2.26
N PHE A 202 -24.05 -12.26 -2.20
CA PHE A 202 -24.33 -11.33 -1.10
C PHE A 202 -25.81 -10.92 -1.01
N PHE A 203 -26.56 -10.98 -2.12
CA PHE A 203 -27.99 -10.70 -2.13
C PHE A 203 -28.83 -11.82 -1.51
N PHE A 204 -28.31 -13.05 -1.49
CA PHE A 204 -28.98 -14.21 -0.88
C PHE A 204 -28.55 -14.47 0.57
N PHE A 205 -27.54 -13.76 1.09
CA PHE A 205 -27.11 -13.91 2.48
C PHE A 205 -28.19 -13.43 3.46
N PRO A 206 -28.42 -14.14 4.58
CA PRO A 206 -29.42 -13.74 5.57
C PRO A 206 -28.98 -12.50 6.36
N LYS A 207 -29.98 -11.74 6.84
CA LYS A 207 -29.77 -10.49 7.61
C LYS A 207 -29.00 -10.74 8.91
N THR A 208 -29.29 -11.86 9.55
CA THR A 208 -28.76 -12.26 10.86
C THR A 208 -28.48 -13.75 10.82
N LEU A 209 -27.28 -14.14 11.24
CA LEU A 209 -26.92 -15.53 11.47
C LEU A 209 -27.04 -15.84 12.97
N PRO A 210 -27.36 -17.09 13.37
CA PRO A 210 -27.14 -17.51 14.74
C PRO A 210 -25.64 -17.39 15.06
N LYS A 211 -25.30 -16.92 16.26
CA LYS A 211 -23.90 -16.78 16.66
C LYS A 211 -23.28 -18.18 16.73
N GLU A 212 -22.07 -18.32 16.20
CA GLU A 212 -21.36 -19.61 16.12
C GLU A 212 -21.30 -20.28 17.51
N GLY A 213 -21.89 -21.48 17.63
CA GLY A 213 -21.99 -22.24 18.89
C GLY A 213 -23.20 -21.93 19.77
N GLN A 214 -24.14 -21.11 19.31
CA GLN A 214 -25.46 -20.94 19.92
C GLN A 214 -26.49 -21.68 19.05
N GLU A 215 -26.70 -22.96 19.33
CA GLU A 215 -27.77 -23.75 18.69
C GLU A 215 -29.15 -23.29 19.20
N ASP A 216 -30.12 -23.27 18.28
CA ASP A 216 -31.50 -22.84 18.46
C ASP A 216 -32.26 -23.70 19.51
N ASN A 217 -32.14 -23.36 20.79
CA ASN A 217 -33.13 -23.74 21.81
C ASN A 217 -34.18 -22.64 21.99
N VAL A 218 -34.75 -22.13 20.89
CA VAL A 218 -35.82 -21.12 20.92
C VAL A 218 -36.93 -21.50 19.96
N ASP A 219 -37.62 -22.60 20.25
CA ASP A 219 -38.87 -22.94 19.55
C ASP A 219 -40.13 -22.92 20.43
N VAL A 220 -40.07 -22.30 21.62
CA VAL A 220 -41.26 -22.10 22.48
C VAL A 220 -41.47 -20.65 22.93
N THR A 221 -40.57 -19.71 22.61
CA THR A 221 -40.68 -18.29 23.05
C THR A 221 -40.79 -17.28 21.91
N LYS A 222 -41.14 -17.72 20.69
CA LYS A 222 -41.24 -16.86 19.50
C LYS A 222 -42.52 -16.00 19.45
N SER A 223 -43.63 -16.40 20.08
CA SER A 223 -44.89 -15.64 19.99
C SER A 223 -44.90 -14.34 20.83
N ASP A 224 -44.28 -14.31 22.02
CA ASP A 224 -44.32 -13.12 22.90
C ASP A 224 -43.23 -12.07 22.60
N LYS A 225 -42.11 -12.48 21.97
CA LYS A 225 -41.03 -11.55 21.60
C LYS A 225 -41.27 -10.83 20.28
N GLU A 226 -42.00 -11.44 19.34
CA GLU A 226 -42.32 -10.81 18.05
C GLU A 226 -43.31 -9.63 18.19
N VAL A 227 -44.24 -9.69 19.15
CA VAL A 227 -45.20 -8.60 19.40
C VAL A 227 -44.50 -7.39 20.03
N LYS A 228 -43.51 -7.59 20.91
CA LYS A 228 -42.69 -6.49 21.48
C LYS A 228 -41.71 -5.87 20.47
N HIS A 229 -41.19 -6.65 19.51
CA HIS A 229 -40.31 -6.12 18.45
C HIS A 229 -41.06 -5.28 17.40
N ARG A 230 -42.33 -5.62 17.10
CA ARG A 230 -43.15 -4.83 16.17
C ARG A 230 -43.57 -3.45 16.72
N GLY A 231 -43.70 -3.32 18.05
CA GLY A 231 -43.95 -2.05 18.73
C GLY A 231 -42.74 -1.09 18.68
N LYS A 232 -41.53 -1.60 18.95
CA LYS A 232 -40.29 -0.79 18.90
C LYS A 232 -39.87 -0.38 17.49
N ALA A 233 -40.17 -1.17 16.47
CA ALA A 233 -39.82 -0.88 15.07
C ALA A 233 -40.59 0.32 14.48
N LYS A 234 -41.72 0.74 15.07
CA LYS A 234 -42.46 1.93 14.65
C LYS A 234 -41.96 3.22 15.31
N GLU A 235 -41.36 3.16 16.50
CA GLU A 235 -40.76 4.32 17.18
C GLU A 235 -39.32 4.63 16.71
N GLU A 236 -38.54 3.63 16.28
CA GLU A 236 -37.13 3.83 15.85
C GLU A 236 -36.95 4.65 14.58
N LYS A 237 -37.97 4.83 13.73
CA LYS A 237 -37.84 5.60 12.48
C LYS A 237 -37.64 7.10 12.71
N HIS A 238 -37.99 7.64 13.88
CA HIS A 238 -37.83 9.07 14.23
C HIS A 238 -36.52 9.40 14.98
N GLY A 239 -35.72 8.40 15.35
CA GLY A 239 -34.45 8.57 16.09
C GLY A 239 -33.17 8.35 15.28
N ILE A 240 -33.28 7.93 14.01
CA ILE A 240 -32.16 7.35 13.23
C ILE A 240 -30.94 8.27 13.12
N THR A 241 -31.10 9.59 13.07
CA THR A 241 -30.00 10.56 13.01
C THR A 241 -29.61 11.15 14.37
N LYS A 242 -30.45 11.02 15.40
CA LYS A 242 -30.19 11.60 16.73
C LYS A 242 -29.05 10.89 17.45
N ASP A 243 -28.83 9.60 17.20
CA ASP A 243 -27.78 8.82 17.86
C ASP A 243 -26.39 8.99 17.21
N PHE A 244 -26.31 9.57 16.01
CA PHE A 244 -25.04 9.71 15.28
C PHE A 244 -24.05 10.62 16.03
N LEU A 245 -24.51 11.82 16.42
CA LEU A 245 -23.69 12.79 17.15
C LEU A 245 -23.22 12.25 18.52
N PRO A 246 -24.07 11.61 19.34
CA PRO A 246 -23.64 10.91 20.55
C PRO A 246 -22.58 9.84 20.32
N PHE A 247 -22.73 8.97 19.31
CA PHE A 247 -21.73 7.92 19.02
C PHE A 247 -20.40 8.52 18.55
N MET A 248 -20.43 9.51 17.67
CA MET A 248 -19.21 10.23 17.25
C MET A 248 -18.53 10.88 18.45
N LYS A 249 -19.29 11.56 19.33
CA LYS A 249 -18.76 12.15 20.56
C LYS A 249 -18.16 11.08 21.49
N SER A 250 -18.81 9.92 21.63
CA SER A 250 -18.29 8.82 22.46
C SER A 250 -16.95 8.30 21.94
N LEU A 251 -16.82 8.13 20.63
CA LEU A 251 -15.57 7.71 19.98
C LEU A 251 -14.45 8.74 20.18
N PHE A 252 -14.72 10.02 19.94
CA PHE A 252 -13.72 11.08 20.14
C PHE A 252 -13.32 11.28 21.61
N CYS A 253 -14.22 11.03 22.56
CA CYS A 253 -13.92 11.09 23.99
C CYS A 253 -13.18 9.85 24.51
N ASN A 254 -13.14 8.74 23.74
CA ASN A 254 -12.40 7.56 24.14
C ASN A 254 -10.89 7.74 23.90
N SER A 255 -10.15 8.05 24.96
CA SER A 255 -8.71 8.33 24.87
C SER A 255 -7.88 7.20 24.25
N ILE A 256 -8.25 5.93 24.48
CA ILE A 256 -7.53 4.78 23.88
C ILE A 256 -7.74 4.74 22.37
N TYR A 257 -8.97 4.98 21.93
CA TYR A 257 -9.32 5.00 20.50
C TYR A 257 -8.63 6.15 19.76
N MET A 258 -8.60 7.35 20.35
CA MET A 258 -7.92 8.51 19.74
C MET A 258 -6.40 8.32 19.64
N LEU A 259 -5.77 7.78 20.68
CA LEU A 259 -4.35 7.41 20.63
C LEU A 259 -4.10 6.33 19.57
N PHE A 260 -5.02 5.38 19.39
CA PHE A 260 -4.92 4.35 18.38
C PHE A 260 -5.05 4.91 16.96
N ILE A 261 -5.93 5.88 16.73
CA ILE A 261 -6.00 6.61 15.45
C ILE A 261 -4.66 7.29 15.17
N LEU A 262 -4.10 8.02 16.14
CA LEU A 262 -2.81 8.69 15.97
C LEU A 262 -1.68 7.70 15.65
N LEU A 263 -1.61 6.60 16.40
CA LEU A 263 -0.70 5.48 16.14
C LEU A 263 -0.85 4.95 14.70
N SER A 264 -2.10 4.69 14.29
CA SER A 264 -2.41 4.14 12.97
C SER A 264 -2.06 5.11 11.84
N VAL A 265 -2.30 6.41 12.02
CA VAL A 265 -1.96 7.44 11.03
C VAL A 265 -0.45 7.48 10.82
N LEU A 266 0.35 7.57 11.88
CA LEU A 266 1.82 7.60 11.78
C LEU A 266 2.37 6.32 11.14
N HIS A 267 1.85 5.17 11.55
CA HIS A 267 2.29 3.87 11.09
C HIS A 267 1.90 3.61 9.62
N LEU A 268 0.65 3.89 9.23
CA LEU A 268 0.21 3.75 7.84
C LEU A 268 0.90 4.74 6.91
N ASN A 269 1.23 5.94 7.39
CA ASN A 269 1.98 6.92 6.61
C ASN A 269 3.36 6.35 6.21
N ALA A 270 4.09 5.79 7.19
CA ALA A 270 5.36 5.12 6.94
C ALA A 270 5.22 3.93 5.97
N ILE A 271 4.20 3.09 6.13
CA ILE A 271 3.97 1.93 5.24
C ILE A 271 3.67 2.38 3.81
N VAL A 272 2.79 3.36 3.63
CA VAL A 272 2.42 3.88 2.30
C VAL A 272 3.66 4.41 1.59
N ILE A 273 4.55 5.11 2.28
CA ILE A 273 5.83 5.58 1.72
C ILE A 273 6.70 4.41 1.28
N ILE A 274 6.93 3.45 2.17
CA ILE A 274 7.78 2.29 1.89
C ILE A 274 7.24 1.57 0.65
N VAL A 275 5.96 1.16 0.65
CA VAL A 275 5.38 0.38 -0.45
C VAL A 275 5.36 1.14 -1.78
N THR A 276 5.01 2.43 -1.76
CA THR A 276 4.87 3.23 -2.99
C THR A 276 6.20 3.48 -3.68
N PHE A 277 7.27 3.74 -2.91
CA PHE A 277 8.57 4.15 -3.47
C PHE A 277 9.61 3.04 -3.47
N MET A 278 9.35 1.87 -2.89
CA MET A 278 10.27 0.72 -2.87
C MET A 278 10.76 0.30 -4.26
N PRO A 279 9.90 0.15 -5.30
CA PRO A 279 10.39 -0.27 -6.62
C PRO A 279 11.39 0.73 -7.20
N LYS A 280 11.07 2.02 -7.11
CA LYS A 280 11.92 3.11 -7.60
C LYS A 280 13.22 3.22 -6.80
N TYR A 281 13.15 3.08 -5.48
CA TYR A 281 14.33 3.06 -4.62
C TYR A 281 15.29 1.93 -5.01
N LEU A 282 14.78 0.70 -5.16
CA LEU A 282 15.62 -0.45 -5.50
C LEU A 282 16.19 -0.38 -6.93
N GLU A 283 15.41 0.14 -7.88
CA GLU A 283 15.89 0.40 -9.25
C GLU A 283 17.09 1.35 -9.24
N GLN A 284 16.99 2.50 -8.55
CA GLN A 284 18.06 3.49 -8.48
C GLN A 284 19.26 3.00 -7.65
N GLN A 285 19.00 2.32 -6.53
CA GLN A 285 20.02 1.84 -5.59
C GLN A 285 20.86 0.70 -6.18
N TYR A 286 20.25 -0.25 -6.88
CA TYR A 286 20.93 -1.48 -7.33
C TYR A 286 21.07 -1.60 -8.86
N GLY A 287 20.40 -0.76 -9.64
CA GLY A 287 20.56 -0.73 -11.09
C GLY A 287 19.96 -1.91 -11.83
N LYS A 288 18.92 -2.51 -11.26
CA LYS A 288 18.12 -3.55 -11.90
C LYS A 288 16.92 -2.93 -12.59
N SER A 289 16.39 -3.62 -13.61
CA SER A 289 15.18 -3.19 -14.29
C SER A 289 14.00 -3.12 -13.31
N THR A 290 13.07 -2.19 -13.53
CA THR A 290 11.85 -2.06 -12.71
C THR A 290 11.06 -3.37 -12.67
N ALA A 291 11.00 -4.10 -13.79
CA ALA A 291 10.29 -5.38 -13.89
C ALA A 291 10.91 -6.46 -13.00
N GLU A 292 12.24 -6.61 -13.03
CA GLU A 292 12.98 -7.56 -12.17
C GLU A 292 12.77 -7.23 -10.69
N ILE A 293 12.86 -5.95 -10.32
CA ILE A 293 12.65 -5.50 -8.94
C ILE A 293 11.22 -5.76 -8.47
N VAL A 294 10.20 -5.41 -9.25
CA VAL A 294 8.80 -5.63 -8.88
C VAL A 294 8.51 -7.13 -8.71
N PHE A 295 9.06 -7.97 -9.58
CA PHE A 295 8.95 -9.42 -9.46
C PHE A 295 9.57 -9.92 -8.14
N LEU A 296 10.79 -9.48 -7.81
CA LEU A 296 11.45 -9.85 -6.56
C LEU A 296 10.70 -9.34 -5.32
N ILE A 297 10.19 -8.09 -5.33
CA ILE A 297 9.34 -7.56 -4.25
C ILE A 297 8.13 -8.48 -4.04
N GLY A 298 7.46 -8.88 -5.11
CA GLY A 298 6.30 -9.79 -5.02
C GLY A 298 6.67 -11.14 -4.42
N LEU A 299 7.77 -11.75 -4.87
CA LEU A 299 8.24 -13.05 -4.41
C LEU A 299 8.65 -13.05 -2.93
N TYR A 300 9.38 -12.02 -2.49
CA TYR A 300 9.93 -11.98 -1.12
C TYR A 300 8.98 -11.37 -0.10
N THR A 301 8.00 -10.55 -0.51
CA THR A 301 7.12 -9.82 0.44
C THR A 301 5.77 -10.52 0.64
N LEU A 302 5.19 -11.10 -0.41
CA LEU A 302 3.78 -11.55 -0.36
C LEU A 302 3.61 -12.90 0.39
N PRO A 303 4.44 -13.93 0.17
CA PRO A 303 4.33 -15.19 0.91
C PRO A 303 4.51 -15.05 2.43
N PRO A 304 5.50 -14.29 2.94
CA PRO A 304 5.65 -14.11 4.39
C PRO A 304 4.46 -13.39 5.03
N ILE A 305 3.86 -12.42 4.32
CA ILE A 305 2.66 -11.73 4.81
C ILE A 305 1.49 -12.71 4.95
N PHE A 306 1.29 -13.60 3.98
CA PHE A 306 0.27 -14.66 4.06
C PHE A 306 0.48 -15.53 5.29
N VAL A 307 1.70 -16.05 5.45
CA VAL A 307 2.07 -16.93 6.56
C VAL A 307 1.88 -16.21 7.90
N GLY A 308 2.34 -14.96 8.03
CA GLY A 308 2.22 -14.21 9.27
C GLY A 308 0.78 -13.83 9.65
N TYR A 309 -0.10 -13.54 8.70
CA TYR A 309 -1.52 -13.32 9.01
C TYR A 309 -2.22 -14.58 9.52
N VAL A 310 -1.95 -15.74 8.91
CA VAL A 310 -2.52 -17.02 9.38
C VAL A 310 -1.96 -17.38 10.75
N ILE A 311 -0.64 -17.33 10.93
CA ILE A 311 0.00 -17.66 12.21
C ILE A 311 -0.44 -16.68 13.30
N GLY A 312 -0.49 -15.37 13.02
CA GLY A 312 -0.95 -14.36 13.96
C GLY A 312 -2.40 -14.58 14.42
N GLY A 313 -3.28 -14.95 13.47
CA GLY A 313 -4.66 -15.34 13.78
C GLY A 313 -4.76 -16.64 14.59
N LEU A 314 -3.96 -17.65 14.25
CA LEU A 314 -3.91 -18.93 14.97
C LEU A 314 -3.38 -18.80 16.40
N ILE A 315 -2.34 -17.99 16.61
CA ILE A 315 -1.80 -17.70 17.95
C ILE A 315 -2.89 -17.07 18.81
N MET A 316 -3.57 -16.03 18.30
CA MET A 316 -4.66 -15.35 19.02
C MET A 316 -5.82 -16.30 19.35
N LYS A 317 -6.16 -17.21 18.43
CA LYS A 317 -7.20 -18.24 18.61
C LYS A 317 -6.80 -19.27 19.67
N LYS A 318 -5.63 -19.91 19.51
CA LYS A 318 -5.19 -21.05 20.35
C LYS A 318 -4.92 -20.62 21.80
N PHE A 319 -4.32 -19.46 22.00
CA PHE A 319 -3.93 -18.98 23.34
C PHE A 319 -4.99 -18.10 24.01
N LYS A 320 -6.18 -17.94 23.41
CA LYS A 320 -7.29 -17.10 23.90
C LYS A 320 -6.78 -15.76 24.44
N THR A 321 -5.97 -15.08 23.64
CA THR A 321 -5.15 -13.97 24.12
C THR A 321 -6.03 -12.80 24.59
N SER A 322 -5.89 -12.44 25.88
CA SER A 322 -6.51 -11.24 26.45
C SER A 322 -6.04 -9.98 25.72
N MET A 323 -6.86 -8.94 25.67
CA MET A 323 -6.57 -7.68 24.97
C MET A 323 -5.23 -7.06 25.40
N LYS A 324 -4.86 -7.15 26.69
CA LYS A 324 -3.59 -6.62 27.22
C LYS A 324 -2.38 -7.40 26.71
N LYS A 325 -2.48 -8.73 26.75
CA LYS A 325 -1.44 -9.63 26.22
C LYS A 325 -1.28 -9.41 24.71
N ALA A 326 -2.39 -9.23 23.98
CA ALA A 326 -2.37 -8.94 22.54
C ALA A 326 -1.70 -7.59 22.22
N ALA A 327 -2.03 -6.53 22.96
CA ALA A 327 -1.40 -5.22 22.80
C ALA A 327 0.11 -5.27 23.10
N TYR A 328 0.52 -6.01 24.13
CA TYR A 328 1.93 -6.19 24.47
C TYR A 328 2.69 -6.98 23.39
N ILE A 329 2.13 -8.09 22.91
CA ILE A 329 2.70 -8.88 21.81
C ILE A 329 2.85 -8.02 20.55
N ALA A 330 1.81 -7.27 20.17
CA ALA A 330 1.86 -6.37 19.02
C ALA A 330 2.96 -5.32 19.15
N PHE A 331 3.12 -4.72 20.33
CA PHE A 331 4.15 -3.73 20.62
C PHE A 331 5.55 -4.34 20.51
N CYS A 332 5.80 -5.50 21.12
CA CYS A 332 7.08 -6.19 21.06
C CYS A 332 7.46 -6.58 19.63
N LEU A 333 6.53 -7.20 18.88
CA LEU A 333 6.79 -7.58 17.49
C LEU A 333 7.06 -6.36 16.60
N SER A 334 6.26 -5.30 16.75
CA SER A 334 6.50 -4.03 16.05
C SER A 334 7.87 -3.45 16.38
N LEU A 335 8.27 -3.44 17.65
CA LEU A 335 9.56 -2.92 18.09
C LEU A 335 10.73 -3.72 17.49
N THR A 336 10.63 -5.05 17.49
CA THR A 336 11.63 -5.91 16.85
C THR A 336 11.76 -5.62 15.36
N GLU A 337 10.64 -5.49 14.64
CA GLU A 337 10.67 -5.15 13.20
C GLU A 337 11.26 -3.75 12.96
N PHE A 338 10.94 -2.77 13.80
CA PHE A 338 11.54 -1.43 13.72
C PHE A 338 13.06 -1.46 13.95
N LEU A 339 13.55 -2.21 14.94
CA LEU A 339 14.99 -2.37 15.17
C LEU A 339 15.69 -3.06 13.99
N LEU A 340 15.06 -4.08 13.42
CA LEU A 340 15.57 -4.76 12.23
C LEU A 340 15.61 -3.86 10.99
N SER A 341 14.69 -2.89 10.87
CA SER A 341 14.66 -1.97 9.74
C SER A 341 15.91 -1.10 9.60
N PHE A 342 16.66 -0.85 10.69
CA PHE A 342 17.90 -0.07 10.61
C PHE A 342 19.01 -0.78 9.83
N PHE A 343 18.97 -2.12 9.73
CA PHE A 343 19.94 -2.86 8.90
C PHE A 343 19.81 -2.53 7.41
N TYR A 344 18.69 -1.94 6.95
CA TYR A 344 18.57 -1.45 5.57
C TYR A 344 19.62 -0.36 5.24
N PHE A 345 20.08 0.42 6.22
CA PHE A 345 21.12 1.43 6.00
C PHE A 345 22.50 0.83 5.67
N LEU A 346 22.74 -0.45 5.96
CA LEU A 346 24.02 -1.11 5.70
C LEU A 346 24.11 -1.70 4.28
N MET A 347 22.96 -1.93 3.63
CA MET A 347 22.88 -2.62 2.33
C MET A 347 23.02 -1.63 1.16
N THR A 348 24.16 -0.94 1.07
CA THR A 348 24.34 0.20 0.16
C THR A 348 25.21 -0.10 -1.06
N CYS A 349 24.90 0.55 -2.18
CA CYS A 349 25.76 0.63 -3.36
C CYS A 349 25.99 2.09 -3.74
N ASP A 350 27.12 2.38 -4.35
CA ASP A 350 27.48 3.74 -4.78
C ASP A 350 26.63 4.22 -5.95
N ASN A 351 26.67 5.54 -6.18
CA ASN A 351 26.06 6.20 -7.33
C ASN A 351 26.61 5.62 -8.64
N PHE A 352 25.79 5.62 -9.68
CA PHE A 352 26.28 5.27 -11.02
C PHE A 352 27.30 6.31 -11.48
N PRO A 353 28.46 5.90 -12.01
CA PRO A 353 29.42 6.82 -12.59
C PRO A 353 28.92 7.28 -13.97
N VAL A 354 28.31 8.47 -14.01
CA VAL A 354 27.87 9.13 -15.24
C VAL A 354 28.74 10.34 -15.52
N ALA A 355 29.37 10.35 -16.70
CA ALA A 355 30.22 11.44 -17.16
C ALA A 355 29.43 12.76 -17.27
N GLY A 356 29.99 13.84 -16.71
CA GLY A 356 29.40 15.18 -16.71
C GLY A 356 28.27 15.40 -15.69
N LEU A 357 27.96 14.39 -14.85
CA LEU A 357 26.95 14.49 -13.78
C LEU A 357 27.52 14.08 -12.42
N THR A 358 28.04 12.87 -12.28
CA THR A 358 28.61 12.35 -11.02
C THR A 358 30.12 12.21 -11.07
N THR A 359 30.67 12.07 -12.27
CA THR A 359 32.08 11.82 -12.55
C THR A 359 32.50 12.69 -13.73
N SER A 360 33.75 13.17 -13.75
CA SER A 360 34.31 13.81 -14.94
C SER A 360 34.47 12.79 -16.09
N TYR A 361 34.66 13.27 -17.32
CA TYR A 361 34.96 12.40 -18.46
C TYR A 361 36.31 11.64 -18.27
N ASP A 362 37.23 12.19 -17.48
CA ASP A 362 38.49 11.53 -17.07
C ASP A 362 38.32 10.47 -15.96
N GLY A 363 37.11 10.24 -15.47
CA GLY A 363 36.84 9.22 -14.44
C GLY A 363 37.08 9.68 -12.99
N ILE A 364 37.32 10.96 -12.74
CA ILE A 364 37.49 11.51 -11.39
C ILE A 364 36.11 11.84 -10.80
N GLN A 365 35.82 11.38 -9.59
CA GLN A 365 34.58 11.73 -8.90
C GLN A 365 34.52 13.24 -8.66
N GLN A 366 33.51 13.89 -9.25
CA GLN A 366 33.31 15.33 -9.06
C GLN A 366 32.39 15.58 -7.86
N PRO A 367 32.67 16.62 -7.05
CA PRO A 367 31.72 17.06 -6.05
C PRO A 367 30.44 17.57 -6.73
N LEU A 368 29.29 17.04 -6.33
CA LEU A 368 27.92 17.29 -6.86
C LEU A 368 27.44 18.76 -6.81
N TYR A 369 28.31 19.70 -6.41
CA TYR A 369 28.05 21.14 -6.32
C TYR A 369 28.64 21.95 -7.48
N VAL A 370 29.39 21.31 -8.38
CA VAL A 370 29.93 21.94 -9.59
C VAL A 370 28.87 21.90 -10.68
N GLU A 371 28.67 23.02 -11.37
CA GLU A 371 27.76 23.14 -12.51
C GLU A 371 27.99 21.98 -13.50
N ASN A 372 26.94 21.25 -13.88
CA ASN A 372 27.07 20.04 -14.70
C ASN A 372 27.77 20.34 -16.04
N ILE A 373 29.05 20.00 -16.14
CA ILE A 373 29.84 20.15 -17.37
C ILE A 373 29.51 18.95 -18.27
N VAL A 374 28.41 19.06 -19.01
CA VAL A 374 27.93 18.02 -19.92
C VAL A 374 28.78 17.94 -21.21
N LEU A 375 29.45 19.04 -21.57
CA LEU A 375 30.29 19.16 -22.77
C LEU A 375 31.78 19.13 -22.39
N ASP A 376 32.55 18.35 -23.15
CA ASP A 376 34.00 18.19 -23.01
C ASP A 376 34.65 18.24 -24.40
N ASP A 377 35.98 18.37 -24.47
CA ASP A 377 36.73 18.49 -25.72
C ASP A 377 36.41 17.37 -26.72
N CYS A 378 36.07 16.18 -26.23
CA CYS A 378 35.73 15.01 -27.03
C CYS A 378 34.35 15.08 -27.72
N ASN A 379 33.39 15.87 -27.19
CA ASN A 379 32.02 15.94 -27.71
C ASN A 379 31.58 17.34 -28.16
N THR A 380 32.38 18.38 -27.92
CA THR A 380 32.09 19.76 -28.36
C THR A 380 31.91 19.89 -29.88
N ARG A 381 32.52 18.99 -30.65
CA ARG A 381 32.36 18.91 -32.12
C ARG A 381 31.04 18.28 -32.54
N CYS A 382 30.32 17.68 -31.61
CA CYS A 382 29.02 17.09 -31.81
C CYS A 382 27.95 18.11 -31.37
N ASN A 383 27.04 18.50 -32.26
CA ASN A 383 25.93 19.41 -31.90
C ASN A 383 24.82 18.64 -31.13
N CYS A 384 25.19 18.05 -29.99
CA CYS A 384 24.33 17.17 -29.19
C CYS A 384 23.32 17.94 -28.36
N LEU A 385 22.13 17.35 -28.19
CA LEU A 385 21.13 17.82 -27.24
C LEU A 385 21.58 17.47 -25.81
N THR A 386 21.89 18.48 -25.00
CA THR A 386 22.36 18.33 -23.61
C THR A 386 21.25 17.91 -22.63
N LYS A 387 19.98 17.94 -23.05
CA LYS A 387 18.82 17.58 -22.24
C LYS A 387 18.23 16.21 -22.58
N THR A 388 18.82 15.49 -23.53
CA THR A 388 18.38 14.14 -23.92
C THR A 388 18.91 13.10 -22.94
N TRP A 389 18.06 12.14 -22.56
CA TRP A 389 18.39 11.07 -21.63
C TRP A 389 18.16 9.71 -22.29
N ASP A 390 19.20 9.18 -22.93
CA ASP A 390 19.25 7.86 -23.57
C ASP A 390 20.59 7.21 -23.21
N PRO A 391 20.77 6.76 -21.95
CA PRO A 391 22.08 6.45 -21.41
C PRO A 391 22.75 5.29 -22.15
N VAL A 392 24.07 5.39 -22.32
CA VAL A 392 24.92 4.33 -22.88
C VAL A 392 26.09 4.04 -21.93
N CYS A 393 26.46 2.77 -21.81
CA CYS A 393 27.61 2.33 -21.04
C CYS A 393 28.80 2.12 -21.98
N GLY A 394 29.88 2.84 -21.75
CA GLY A 394 31.13 2.66 -22.50
C GLY A 394 31.94 1.48 -21.99
N ASP A 395 32.83 0.96 -22.85
CA ASP A 395 33.76 -0.11 -22.49
C ASP A 395 34.73 0.28 -21.36
N ASN A 396 34.87 1.58 -21.08
CA ASN A 396 35.64 2.11 -19.94
C ASN A 396 34.90 2.01 -18.60
N GLY A 397 33.67 1.47 -18.57
CA GLY A 397 32.86 1.34 -17.36
C GLY A 397 32.20 2.64 -16.89
N LEU A 398 32.28 3.71 -17.68
CA LEU A 398 31.59 4.98 -17.45
C LEU A 398 30.32 5.04 -18.30
N ALA A 399 29.23 5.54 -17.72
CA ALA A 399 27.99 5.79 -18.43
C ALA A 399 27.94 7.24 -18.96
N TYR A 400 27.26 7.44 -20.08
CA TYR A 400 27.06 8.74 -20.71
C TYR A 400 25.57 8.98 -20.90
N MET A 401 25.14 10.24 -20.88
CA MET A 401 23.72 10.61 -20.98
C MET A 401 23.10 10.28 -22.35
N SER A 402 23.91 10.25 -23.42
CA SER A 402 23.49 9.81 -24.76
C SER A 402 24.68 9.28 -25.57
N ALA A 403 24.39 8.50 -26.61
CA ALA A 403 25.40 8.07 -27.59
C ALA A 403 26.10 9.26 -28.29
N CYS A 404 25.38 10.36 -28.51
CA CYS A 404 25.96 11.59 -29.06
C CYS A 404 26.96 12.23 -28.08
N LEU A 405 26.62 12.32 -26.79
CA LEU A 405 27.50 12.89 -25.76
C LEU A 405 28.71 12.01 -25.45
N ALA A 406 28.62 10.70 -25.73
CA ALA A 406 29.74 9.77 -25.76
C ALA A 406 30.62 9.91 -27.03
N GLY A 407 30.19 10.73 -28.00
CA GLY A 407 30.90 11.00 -29.24
C GLY A 407 30.85 9.86 -30.27
N CYS A 408 29.82 9.02 -30.24
CA CYS A 408 29.72 7.85 -31.13
C CYS A 408 29.23 8.22 -32.54
N GLU A 409 29.94 7.75 -33.57
CA GLU A 409 29.64 8.05 -34.98
C GLU A 409 28.81 6.97 -35.68
N LYS A 410 28.90 5.72 -35.22
CA LYS A 410 28.26 4.57 -35.86
C LYS A 410 27.42 3.78 -34.87
N SER A 411 26.38 3.13 -35.37
CA SER A 411 25.58 2.16 -34.61
C SER A 411 25.39 0.89 -35.42
N VAL A 412 25.57 -0.26 -34.78
CA VAL A 412 25.44 -1.60 -35.38
C VAL A 412 24.39 -2.38 -34.59
N GLY A 413 23.52 -3.11 -35.29
CA GLY A 413 22.44 -3.90 -34.69
C GLY A 413 21.10 -3.15 -34.62
N THR A 414 20.08 -3.84 -34.11
CA THR A 414 18.70 -3.34 -34.00
C THR A 414 18.12 -3.65 -32.62
N GLY A 415 17.36 -2.71 -32.04
CA GLY A 415 16.69 -2.89 -30.76
C GLY A 415 17.65 -2.99 -29.58
N ILE A 416 17.45 -3.96 -28.69
CA ILE A 416 18.20 -4.12 -27.42
C ILE A 416 19.68 -4.48 -27.66
N ASN A 417 20.00 -5.08 -28.81
CA ASN A 417 21.37 -5.49 -29.18
C ASN A 417 22.11 -4.40 -29.99
N MET A 418 21.66 -3.15 -29.92
CA MET A 418 22.30 -2.04 -30.59
C MET A 418 23.60 -1.65 -29.86
N VAL A 419 24.69 -1.62 -30.61
CA VAL A 419 26.04 -1.25 -30.14
C VAL A 419 26.50 -0.02 -30.90
N PHE A 420 26.97 0.98 -30.17
CA PHE A 420 27.56 2.19 -30.73
C PHE A 420 29.08 2.01 -30.85
N GLN A 421 29.65 2.49 -31.94
CA GLN A 421 31.07 2.34 -32.27
C GLN A 421 31.69 3.69 -32.63
N ASN A 422 33.02 3.76 -32.56
CA ASN A 422 33.82 4.98 -32.80
C ASN A 422 33.38 6.11 -31.87
N CYS A 423 33.46 5.90 -30.56
CA CYS A 423 33.06 6.87 -29.55
C CYS A 423 34.28 7.64 -29.03
N SER A 424 34.39 8.93 -29.38
CA SER A 424 35.56 9.77 -29.06
C SER A 424 35.81 9.96 -27.55
N CYS A 425 34.76 9.94 -26.72
CA CYS A 425 34.87 10.19 -25.28
C CYS A 425 35.20 8.95 -24.43
N ILE A 426 35.17 7.75 -25.03
CA ILE A 426 35.36 6.48 -24.28
C ILE A 426 36.81 6.01 -24.32
N GLY A 427 37.52 6.27 -25.42
CA GLY A 427 38.91 5.88 -25.59
C GLY A 427 39.55 6.54 -26.81
N SER A 428 40.85 6.81 -26.72
CA SER A 428 41.62 7.50 -27.77
C SER A 428 41.95 6.61 -28.97
N SER A 429 41.80 5.29 -28.85
CA SER A 429 41.95 4.33 -29.94
C SER A 429 40.56 4.05 -30.54
N GLY A 430 40.37 4.33 -31.84
CA GLY A 430 39.06 4.32 -32.54
C GLY A 430 38.29 3.00 -32.62
N ASN A 431 38.50 2.06 -31.69
CA ASN A 431 37.74 0.82 -31.51
C ASN A 431 36.88 0.84 -30.23
N SER A 432 36.61 2.00 -29.64
CA SER A 432 35.74 2.14 -28.48
C SER A 432 34.29 1.83 -28.86
N SER A 433 33.62 1.05 -28.01
CA SER A 433 32.20 0.76 -28.15
C SER A 433 31.41 1.16 -26.91
N ALA A 434 30.10 1.35 -27.12
CA ALA A 434 29.15 1.59 -26.06
C ALA A 434 27.87 0.78 -26.30
N VAL A 435 27.27 0.31 -25.22
CA VAL A 435 26.01 -0.44 -25.25
C VAL A 435 24.89 0.36 -24.61
N LEU A 436 23.65 0.10 -25.01
CA LEU A 436 22.47 0.76 -24.43
C LEU A 436 22.34 0.48 -22.92
N GLY A 437 21.94 1.51 -22.18
CA GLY A 437 21.66 1.46 -20.74
C GLY A 437 22.82 1.98 -19.88
N LEU A 438 22.55 2.07 -18.57
CA LEU A 438 23.56 2.38 -17.57
C LEU A 438 24.51 1.19 -17.38
N CYS A 439 25.74 1.46 -16.96
CA CYS A 439 26.70 0.41 -16.65
C CYS A 439 26.21 -0.49 -15.51
N LYS A 440 26.40 -1.81 -15.66
CA LYS A 440 26.00 -2.78 -14.64
C LYS A 440 26.83 -2.55 -13.37
N LYS A 441 26.16 -2.50 -12.22
CA LYS A 441 26.83 -2.49 -10.92
C LYS A 441 27.51 -3.85 -10.69
N GLY A 442 28.68 -3.84 -10.06
CA GLY A 442 29.49 -5.04 -9.81
C GLY A 442 28.79 -6.13 -8.96
N PRO A 443 29.39 -7.32 -8.83
CA PRO A 443 28.79 -8.47 -8.15
C PRO A 443 28.44 -8.19 -6.68
N ASP A 444 29.24 -7.38 -5.98
CA ASP A 444 28.99 -6.98 -4.60
C ASP A 444 27.62 -6.31 -4.40
N CYS A 445 27.18 -5.53 -5.39
CA CYS A 445 25.88 -4.86 -5.31
C CYS A 445 24.72 -5.86 -5.47
N THR A 446 24.91 -6.91 -6.27
CA THR A 446 23.92 -8.00 -6.41
C THR A 446 23.81 -8.81 -5.12
N ILE A 447 24.93 -9.07 -4.43
CA ILE A 447 24.93 -9.74 -3.13
C ILE A 447 24.21 -8.89 -2.08
N LYS A 448 24.48 -7.57 -2.03
CA LYS A 448 23.77 -6.64 -1.12
C LYS A 448 22.27 -6.58 -1.39
N LEU A 449 21.85 -6.65 -2.67
CA LEU A 449 20.44 -6.74 -3.04
C LEU A 449 19.78 -8.01 -2.48
N GLN A 450 20.47 -9.15 -2.55
CA GLN A 450 19.97 -10.40 -1.98
C GLN A 450 19.79 -10.30 -0.46
N TYR A 451 20.77 -9.73 0.25
CA TYR A 451 20.64 -9.49 1.70
C TYR A 451 19.49 -8.54 2.04
N PHE A 452 19.29 -7.50 1.24
CA PHE A 452 18.14 -6.61 1.38
C PHE A 452 16.81 -7.38 1.30
N PHE A 453 16.65 -8.26 0.31
CA PHE A 453 15.43 -9.06 0.17
C PHE A 453 15.24 -10.11 1.27
N ILE A 454 16.32 -10.73 1.76
CA ILE A 454 16.26 -11.62 2.93
C ILE A 454 15.75 -10.86 4.16
N LEU A 455 16.22 -9.62 4.36
CA LEU A 455 15.75 -8.77 5.45
C LEU A 455 14.28 -8.33 5.26
N VAL A 456 13.86 -8.02 4.04
CA VAL A 456 12.44 -7.76 3.70
C VAL A 456 11.56 -8.96 4.03
N LEU A 457 12.02 -10.17 3.72
CA LEU A 457 11.29 -11.41 4.02
C LEU A 457 11.08 -11.57 5.54
N ILE A 458 12.12 -11.37 6.35
CA ILE A 458 12.04 -11.49 7.81
C ILE A 458 11.16 -10.39 8.40
N THR A 459 11.38 -9.14 8.01
CA THR A 459 10.63 -7.98 8.54
C THR A 459 9.15 -8.03 8.14
N SER A 460 8.82 -8.45 6.92
CA SER A 460 7.43 -8.62 6.47
C SER A 460 6.69 -9.73 7.22
N LEU A 461 7.38 -10.82 7.59
CA LEU A 461 6.82 -11.87 8.45
C LEU A 461 6.52 -11.33 9.86
N ILE A 462 7.47 -10.64 10.49
CA ILE A 462 7.28 -10.07 11.85
C ILE A 462 6.18 -9.01 11.83
N TYR A 463 6.16 -8.17 10.81
CA TYR A 463 5.13 -7.16 10.60
C TYR A 463 3.73 -7.81 10.53
N SER A 464 3.55 -8.80 9.66
CA SER A 464 2.26 -9.47 9.48
C SER A 464 1.77 -10.21 10.73
N LEU A 465 2.68 -10.79 11.53
CA LEU A 465 2.37 -11.35 12.85
C LEU A 465 1.83 -10.29 13.84
N ALA A 466 2.32 -9.05 13.76
CA ALA A 466 1.91 -7.96 14.65
C ALA A 466 0.54 -7.33 14.28
N VAL A 467 0.17 -7.36 12.99
CA VAL A 467 -1.03 -6.70 12.47
C VAL A 467 -2.31 -7.23 13.10
N ILE A 468 -2.50 -8.55 13.19
CA ILE A 468 -3.74 -9.13 13.71
C ILE A 468 -3.95 -8.81 15.21
N PRO A 469 -2.98 -9.05 16.11
CA PRO A 469 -3.09 -8.63 17.50
C PRO A 469 -3.34 -7.13 17.66
N GLY A 470 -2.64 -6.28 16.87
CA GLY A 470 -2.85 -4.83 16.89
C GLY A 470 -4.25 -4.41 16.44
N TYR A 471 -4.77 -5.03 15.38
CA TYR A 471 -6.11 -4.76 14.87
C TYR A 471 -7.21 -5.22 15.84
N MET A 472 -6.99 -6.30 16.59
CA MET A 472 -7.92 -6.74 17.65
C MET A 472 -8.02 -5.74 18.81
N VAL A 473 -6.97 -4.95 19.08
CA VAL A 473 -7.04 -3.85 20.07
C VAL A 473 -8.04 -2.78 19.63
N LEU A 474 -8.06 -2.42 18.34
CA LEU A 474 -9.04 -1.48 17.77
C LEU A 474 -10.47 -2.00 17.91
N LEU A 475 -10.71 -3.26 17.52
CA LEU A 475 -12.05 -3.83 17.54
C LEU A 475 -12.62 -3.95 18.95
N ARG A 476 -11.77 -4.30 19.92
CA ARG A 476 -12.21 -4.54 21.30
C ARG A 476 -12.24 -3.26 22.16
N CYS A 477 -11.64 -2.14 21.72
CA CYS A 477 -11.67 -0.86 22.48
C CYS A 477 -12.92 -0.01 22.19
N VAL A 478 -13.71 -0.41 21.18
CA VAL A 478 -14.97 0.21 20.78
C VAL A 478 -16.14 -0.67 21.22
N LYS A 479 -17.24 -0.05 21.68
CA LYS A 479 -18.46 -0.77 22.07
C LYS A 479 -19.09 -1.47 20.87
N SER A 480 -19.75 -2.60 21.07
CA SER A 480 -20.29 -3.41 19.96
C SER A 480 -21.24 -2.64 19.02
N GLU A 481 -22.06 -1.75 19.58
CA GLU A 481 -23.01 -0.91 18.83
C GLU A 481 -22.33 0.16 17.98
N GLU A 482 -21.13 0.60 18.37
CA GLU A 482 -20.35 1.67 17.72
C GLU A 482 -19.25 1.12 16.79
N LYS A 483 -19.02 -0.20 16.77
CA LYS A 483 -17.88 -0.84 16.08
C LYS A 483 -17.73 -0.45 14.61
N SER A 484 -18.80 -0.58 13.82
CA SER A 484 -18.71 -0.28 12.38
C SER A 484 -18.40 1.20 12.13
N LEU A 485 -19.04 2.11 12.88
CA LEU A 485 -18.74 3.54 12.82
C LEU A 485 -17.29 3.83 13.25
N GLY A 486 -16.80 3.17 14.29
CA GLY A 486 -15.42 3.28 14.74
C GLY A 486 -14.40 2.77 13.70
N ILE A 487 -14.69 1.68 13.01
CA ILE A 487 -13.85 1.19 11.88
C ILE A 487 -13.92 2.17 10.70
N GLY A 488 -15.11 2.69 10.39
CA GLY A 488 -15.31 3.69 9.33
C GLY A 488 -14.57 4.99 9.59
N LEU A 489 -14.63 5.51 10.83
CA LEU A 489 -13.92 6.71 11.25
C LEU A 489 -12.39 6.49 11.27
N HIS A 490 -11.93 5.32 11.70
CA HIS A 490 -10.51 4.95 11.61
C HIS A 490 -10.03 4.93 10.16
N ALA A 491 -10.77 4.29 9.26
CA ALA A 491 -10.46 4.25 7.84
C ALA A 491 -10.52 5.64 7.18
N PHE A 492 -11.47 6.50 7.59
CA PHE A 492 -11.54 7.89 7.14
C PHE A 492 -10.28 8.67 7.55
N CYS A 493 -9.95 8.70 8.84
CA CYS A 493 -8.80 9.44 9.36
C CYS A 493 -7.49 8.95 8.73
N THR A 494 -7.31 7.64 8.62
CA THR A 494 -6.07 7.08 8.04
C THR A 494 -5.93 7.39 6.55
N ARG A 495 -7.02 7.52 5.79
CA ARG A 495 -6.93 7.96 4.40
C ARG A 495 -6.62 9.45 4.26
N VAL A 496 -7.29 10.30 5.04
CA VAL A 496 -7.10 11.76 5.00
C VAL A 496 -5.70 12.15 5.47
N PHE A 497 -5.21 11.55 6.55
CA PHE A 497 -3.96 11.98 7.19
C PHE A 497 -2.74 11.11 6.85
N ALA A 498 -2.92 9.91 6.30
CA ALA A 498 -1.81 9.05 5.89
C ALA A 498 -1.81 8.78 4.38
N ALA A 499 -2.83 8.09 3.84
CA ALA A 499 -2.76 7.54 2.49
C ALA A 499 -2.61 8.61 1.38
N ILE A 500 -3.39 9.70 1.45
CA ILE A 500 -3.34 10.78 0.45
C ILE A 500 -2.09 11.65 0.57
N PRO A 501 -1.75 12.22 1.75
CA PRO A 501 -0.62 13.12 1.85
C PRO A 501 0.74 12.42 1.69
N ALA A 502 0.87 11.16 2.14
CA ALA A 502 2.15 10.45 2.17
C ALA A 502 2.90 10.45 0.81
N PRO A 503 2.29 10.02 -0.31
CA PRO A 503 2.98 10.06 -1.60
C PRO A 503 3.28 11.48 -2.10
N ILE A 504 2.47 12.47 -1.74
CA ILE A 504 2.60 13.86 -2.23
C ILE A 504 3.84 14.51 -1.63
N TYR A 505 3.91 14.58 -0.29
CA TYR A 505 5.04 15.25 0.36
C TYR A 505 6.33 14.44 0.21
N PHE A 506 6.23 13.11 0.22
CA PHE A 506 7.40 12.26 0.09
C PHE A 506 7.94 12.26 -1.35
N GLY A 507 7.07 12.34 -2.35
CA GLY A 507 7.45 12.58 -3.75
C GLY A 507 8.24 13.89 -3.89
N ALA A 508 7.72 14.99 -3.33
CA ALA A 508 8.43 16.27 -3.33
C ALA A 508 9.79 16.23 -2.58
N LEU A 509 9.92 15.36 -1.57
CA LEU A 509 11.16 15.17 -0.85
C LEU A 509 12.20 14.38 -1.66
N ILE A 510 11.77 13.35 -2.40
CA ILE A 510 12.63 12.63 -3.36
C ILE A 510 13.07 13.54 -4.50
N ASP A 511 12.18 14.41 -4.99
CA ASP A 511 12.51 15.33 -6.09
C ASP A 511 13.66 16.29 -5.74
N ARG A 512 13.90 16.56 -4.45
CA ARG A 512 15.08 17.33 -3.99
C ARG A 512 16.40 16.60 -4.20
N THR A 513 16.39 15.28 -4.38
CA THR A 513 17.59 14.49 -4.64
C THR A 513 17.82 14.29 -6.14
N CYS A 514 17.03 14.94 -7.00
CA CYS A 514 17.18 14.84 -8.44
C CYS A 514 18.50 15.48 -8.92
N LEU A 515 19.28 14.71 -9.68
CA LEU A 515 20.48 15.18 -10.36
C LEU A 515 20.19 15.65 -11.79
N HIS A 516 19.26 14.98 -12.48
CA HIS A 516 18.92 15.31 -13.86
C HIS A 516 17.42 15.22 -14.13
N TRP A 517 16.82 16.35 -14.49
CA TRP A 517 15.42 16.48 -14.87
C TRP A 517 15.23 16.15 -16.35
N GLY A 518 14.25 15.29 -16.67
CA GLY A 518 13.81 15.13 -18.05
C GLY A 518 13.17 16.42 -18.57
N THR A 519 13.07 16.58 -19.88
CA THR A 519 12.33 17.70 -20.50
C THR A 519 11.10 17.19 -21.24
N LEU A 520 9.98 17.92 -21.09
CA LEU A 520 8.76 17.70 -21.84
C LEU A 520 8.90 18.27 -23.27
N LYS A 521 8.04 17.83 -24.20
CA LYS A 521 8.02 18.33 -25.59
C LYS A 521 7.91 19.86 -25.68
N CYS A 522 7.22 20.49 -24.73
CA CYS A 522 7.06 21.94 -24.68
C CYS A 522 8.15 22.65 -23.82
N GLY A 523 9.25 21.98 -23.45
CA GLY A 523 10.41 22.58 -22.78
C GLY A 523 10.38 22.64 -21.24
N GLU A 524 9.23 22.36 -20.64
CA GLU A 524 9.06 22.28 -19.17
C GLU A 524 9.81 21.08 -18.56
N PRO A 525 10.28 21.17 -17.29
CA PRO A 525 10.86 20.03 -16.58
C PRO A 525 9.82 18.92 -16.42
N GLY A 526 10.18 17.72 -16.87
CA GLY A 526 9.40 16.50 -16.77
C GLY A 526 9.80 15.66 -15.55
N ALA A 527 9.65 14.33 -15.65
CA ALA A 527 10.06 13.43 -14.57
C ALA A 527 11.59 13.40 -14.41
N CYS A 528 12.06 13.37 -13.16
CA CYS A 528 13.48 13.23 -12.87
C CYS A 528 14.01 11.84 -13.23
N ARG A 529 15.13 11.82 -13.98
CA ARG A 529 15.73 10.63 -14.59
C ARG A 529 16.81 9.97 -13.74
N MET A 530 17.56 10.76 -12.98
CA MET A 530 18.64 10.29 -12.13
C MET A 530 18.62 11.02 -10.80
N TYR A 531 18.81 10.28 -9.71
CA TYR A 531 18.79 10.79 -8.35
C TYR A 531 20.13 10.52 -7.65
N ASP A 532 20.49 11.35 -6.69
CA ASP A 532 21.56 11.05 -5.76
C ASP A 532 21.12 9.93 -4.80
N THR A 533 21.71 8.76 -4.98
CA THR A 533 21.39 7.52 -4.26
C THR A 533 21.60 7.67 -2.76
N ASN A 534 22.61 8.44 -2.31
CA ASN A 534 22.91 8.59 -0.89
C ASN A 534 21.85 9.43 -0.17
N ASN A 535 21.50 10.59 -0.75
CA ASN A 535 20.45 11.44 -0.21
C ASN A 535 19.07 10.79 -0.34
N PHE A 536 18.78 10.11 -1.46
CA PHE A 536 17.56 9.33 -1.64
C PHE A 536 17.44 8.30 -0.52
N ARG A 537 18.47 7.48 -0.28
CA ARG A 537 18.48 6.47 0.79
C ARG A 537 18.16 7.07 2.15
N ASN A 538 18.84 8.15 2.52
CA ASN A 538 18.65 8.78 3.82
C ASN A 538 17.21 9.27 4.00
N ILE A 539 16.60 9.82 2.95
CA ILE A 539 15.19 10.21 2.94
C ILE A 539 14.27 8.98 3.01
N TYR A 540 14.52 7.96 2.18
CA TYR A 540 13.67 6.79 2.03
C TYR A 540 13.64 5.87 3.23
N ILE A 541 14.77 5.66 3.89
CA ILE A 541 14.80 4.85 5.11
C ILE A 541 14.53 5.75 6.33
N GLY A 542 15.09 6.96 6.36
CA GLY A 542 15.05 7.85 7.51
C GLY A 542 13.66 8.43 7.82
N VAL A 543 12.90 8.86 6.81
CA VAL A 543 11.57 9.47 7.07
C VAL A 543 10.57 8.44 7.59
N PRO A 544 10.39 7.25 6.98
CA PRO A 544 9.56 6.20 7.57
C PRO A 544 10.04 5.76 8.96
N ALA A 545 11.36 5.65 9.17
CA ALA A 545 11.90 5.32 10.49
C ALA A 545 11.55 6.39 11.54
N ALA A 546 11.65 7.67 11.22
CA ALA A 546 11.27 8.76 12.11
C ALA A 546 9.76 8.74 12.45
N LEU A 547 8.90 8.55 11.44
CA LEU A 547 7.46 8.42 11.63
C LEU A 547 7.09 7.22 12.51
N ARG A 548 7.74 6.07 12.30
CA ARG A 548 7.55 4.88 13.14
C ARG A 548 8.10 5.05 14.54
N GLY A 549 9.25 5.70 14.69
CA GLY A 549 9.81 6.10 15.98
C GLY A 549 8.81 6.93 16.79
N LEU A 550 8.22 7.95 16.15
CA LEU A 550 7.21 8.80 16.78
C LEU A 550 5.93 8.03 17.16
N SER A 551 5.57 7.02 16.37
CA SER A 551 4.39 6.17 16.62
C SER A 551 4.48 5.35 17.92
N TYR A 552 5.68 5.12 18.46
CA TYR A 552 5.82 4.43 19.74
C TYR A 552 5.37 5.25 20.95
N LEU A 553 5.31 6.59 20.85
CA LEU A 553 4.77 7.44 21.91
C LEU A 553 3.29 7.11 22.22
N PRO A 554 2.34 7.20 21.25
CA PRO A 554 0.96 6.82 21.50
C PRO A 554 0.82 5.33 21.84
N ALA A 555 1.64 4.44 21.26
CA ALA A 555 1.63 3.01 21.61
C ALA A 555 1.96 2.78 23.10
N PHE A 556 2.97 3.46 23.62
CA PHE A 556 3.34 3.39 25.04
C PHE A 556 2.23 3.95 25.94
N PHE A 557 1.61 5.07 25.57
CA PHE A 557 0.47 5.61 26.32
C PHE A 557 -0.74 4.67 26.33
N ILE A 558 -1.03 4.00 25.22
CA ILE A 558 -2.09 2.97 25.14
C ILE A 558 -1.80 1.85 26.13
N LEU A 559 -0.58 1.28 26.13
CA LEU A 559 -0.20 0.23 27.08
C LEU A 559 -0.33 0.69 28.55
N LYS A 560 0.09 1.92 28.85
CA LYS A 560 -0.03 2.50 30.20
C LYS A 560 -1.50 2.68 30.62
N LEU A 561 -2.36 3.19 29.74
CA LEU A 561 -3.79 3.35 30.02
C LEU A 561 -4.50 2.01 30.19
N MET A 562 -4.14 1.01 29.36
CA MET A 562 -4.67 -0.34 29.47
C MET A 562 -4.26 -1.04 30.77
N ARG A 563 -3.05 -0.76 31.28
CA ARG A 563 -2.61 -1.24 32.60
C ARG A 563 -3.38 -0.53 33.73
N LYS A 564 -3.63 0.78 33.63
CA LYS A 564 -4.32 1.57 34.66
C LYS A 564 -5.83 1.31 34.77
N ARG A 565 -6.52 0.95 33.69
CA ARG A 565 -7.97 0.64 33.71
C ARG A 565 -8.32 -0.65 34.48
N GLN A 566 -7.33 -1.35 35.05
CA GLN A 566 -7.53 -2.53 35.90
C GLN A 566 -7.36 -2.18 37.38
N LEU A 567 -8.42 -1.58 37.93
CA LEU A 567 -8.84 -1.56 39.33
C LEU A 567 -10.29 -1.03 39.23
N PRO A 568 -11.35 -1.87 39.25
CA PRO A 568 -11.56 -3.06 40.08
C PRO A 568 -12.10 -4.31 39.34
N GLY A 569 -11.71 -5.52 39.79
CA GLY A 569 -12.53 -6.74 39.61
C GLY A 569 -12.30 -7.62 38.37
N GLU A 570 -11.06 -8.01 38.05
CA GLU A 570 -10.81 -9.11 37.11
C GLU A 570 -9.85 -10.09 37.79
N THR A 571 -10.40 -10.91 38.69
CA THR A 571 -9.71 -12.07 39.27
C THR A 571 -9.74 -13.17 38.21
N ASP A 572 -8.57 -13.50 37.66
CA ASP A 572 -8.39 -14.71 36.86
C ASP A 572 -8.74 -15.93 37.73
N SER A 573 -9.61 -16.79 37.20
CA SER A 573 -10.21 -17.96 37.82
C SER A 573 -9.24 -19.14 37.98
N SER A 574 -8.06 -18.91 38.56
CA SER A 574 -7.11 -19.98 38.89
C SER A 574 -6.45 -19.85 40.26
N GLU A 575 -6.76 -18.81 41.05
CA GLU A 575 -6.32 -18.67 42.44
C GLU A 575 -7.44 -18.85 43.47
N THR A 576 -8.69 -18.99 43.04
CA THR A 576 -9.83 -19.09 43.97
C THR A 576 -9.95 -20.47 44.64
N GLU A 577 -9.47 -21.55 44.02
CA GLU A 577 -9.49 -22.88 44.68
C GLU A 577 -8.37 -23.06 45.73
N LEU A 578 -7.26 -22.32 45.63
CA LEU A 578 -6.17 -22.35 46.62
C LEU A 578 -6.38 -21.35 47.77
N ALA A 579 -7.18 -20.30 47.52
CA ALA A 579 -7.56 -19.31 48.54
C ALA A 579 -8.75 -19.79 49.40
N GLU A 580 -9.70 -20.55 48.84
CA GLU A 580 -10.81 -21.11 49.62
C GLU A 580 -10.35 -22.23 50.56
N THR A 581 -9.40 -23.09 50.17
CA THR A 581 -8.84 -24.13 51.06
C THR A 581 -8.02 -23.55 52.21
N LYS A 582 -7.30 -22.43 51.99
CA LYS A 582 -6.53 -21.76 53.05
C LYS A 582 -7.40 -20.90 53.99
N LEU A 583 -8.60 -20.49 53.57
CA LEU A 583 -9.51 -19.73 54.43
C LEU A 583 -10.31 -20.62 55.39
N THR A 584 -10.55 -21.89 55.03
CA THR A 584 -11.20 -22.88 55.91
C THR A 584 -10.26 -23.46 56.97
N GLU A 585 -8.97 -23.67 56.67
CA GLU A 585 -7.99 -24.07 57.70
C GLU A 585 -7.78 -22.95 58.74
N LYS A 586 -7.68 -21.69 58.30
CA LYS A 586 -7.40 -20.56 59.21
C LYS A 586 -8.60 -20.11 60.08
N LYS A 587 -9.83 -20.49 59.72
CA LYS A 587 -11.03 -20.24 60.54
C LYS A 587 -11.21 -21.25 61.67
N THR A 588 -10.52 -22.38 61.61
CA THR A 588 -10.64 -23.45 62.63
C THR A 588 -9.62 -23.28 63.77
N GLU A 589 -8.55 -22.49 63.57
CA GLU A 589 -7.51 -22.21 64.57
C GLU A 589 -7.69 -20.89 65.35
N CYS A 590 -8.76 -20.12 65.11
CA CYS A 590 -8.98 -18.81 65.77
C CYS A 590 -10.25 -18.73 66.64
N VAL A 591 -10.84 -19.87 67.03
CA VAL A 591 -12.00 -19.90 67.95
C VAL A 591 -11.65 -20.41 69.35
N ASP A 592 -10.45 -20.95 69.58
CA ASP A 592 -9.97 -21.26 70.92
C ASP A 592 -8.95 -20.23 71.40
N VAL A 593 -9.08 -19.81 72.66
CA VAL A 593 -8.22 -18.86 73.40
C VAL A 593 -8.64 -17.37 73.33
N HIS A 594 -9.76 -17.02 73.98
CA HIS A 594 -9.72 -16.23 75.22
C HIS A 594 -11.12 -16.08 75.82
N ARG A 595 -11.36 -16.82 76.91
CA ARG A 595 -12.43 -16.61 77.88
C ARG A 595 -11.77 -16.25 79.20
N SER A 596 -12.21 -15.18 79.86
CA SER A 596 -11.87 -14.82 81.24
C SER A 596 -12.80 -13.67 81.73
N PRO A 597 -12.97 -13.44 83.05
CA PRO A 597 -14.15 -13.94 83.78
C PRO A 597 -14.93 -12.83 84.55
N GLU A 598 -15.87 -13.29 85.39
CA GLU A 598 -16.70 -12.61 86.43
C GLU A 598 -18.16 -12.33 86.05
N VAL A 599 -19.21 -12.48 86.89
CA VAL A 599 -19.50 -13.04 88.24
C VAL A 599 -21.06 -13.13 88.26
N GLU A 600 -21.64 -14.32 88.46
CA GLU A 600 -22.55 -14.70 89.57
C GLU A 600 -23.99 -14.09 89.52
N ASN A 601 -25.02 -14.89 89.20
CA ASN A 601 -25.90 -15.58 90.18
C ASN A 601 -27.24 -16.06 89.55
N ASP A 602 -27.65 -17.27 89.95
CA ASP A 602 -29.02 -17.78 90.16
C ASP A 602 -30.12 -17.75 89.07
N ARG A 603 -30.49 -18.94 88.56
CA ARG A 603 -31.76 -19.66 88.87
C ARG A 603 -32.08 -20.82 87.90
N GLU A 604 -32.11 -22.01 88.50
CA GLU A 604 -33.09 -23.10 88.38
C GLU A 604 -33.88 -23.37 87.08
N LEU A 605 -33.61 -24.57 86.53
CA LEU A 605 -34.48 -25.77 86.57
C LEU A 605 -35.77 -25.85 85.70
N LYS A 606 -35.78 -26.91 84.85
CA LYS A 606 -36.93 -27.71 84.30
C LYS A 606 -37.81 -26.99 83.24
N THR A 607 -38.28 -27.65 82.17
CA THR A 607 -38.73 -29.04 82.04
C THR A 607 -38.77 -29.46 80.56
N LYS A 608 -38.50 -30.75 80.34
CA LYS A 608 -38.86 -31.54 79.17
C LYS A 608 -40.38 -31.59 78.98
N LEU A 609 -40.85 -31.57 77.73
CA LEU A 609 -41.48 -32.74 77.10
C LEU A 609 -41.37 -32.65 75.59
#